data_AF-A0A2P8FI84-F1
#
_entry.id   AF-A0A2P8FI84-F1
#
_cell.length_a   1.000
_cell.length_b   1.000
_cell.length_c   1.000
_cell.angle_alpha   90.00
_cell.angle_beta   90.00
_cell.angle_gamma   90.00
#
_symmetry.space_group_name_H-M   'P 1'
#
loop_
_entity.id
_entity.type
_entity.pdbx_description
1 polymer ?
#
loop_
_entity_poly.entity_id
_entity_poly.type
_entity_poly.pdbx_seq_one_letter_code
_entity_poly.pdbx_strand_id
1 'polypeptide(L)' 'MDLVHQADHAWVLNVQRKLYQWSQNYPTEAYRELWNWLTDLRNLREAWRRVAQNKGKRTPGIDGITAGSIRQRIG' A
#
# COMPACT_ATOMS: atom_id res chain seq x y z
N MET A 1 -10.46 6.80 13.01
CA MET A 1 -10.14 6.28 11.67
C MET A 1 -9.07 7.13 11.00
N ASP A 2 -9.23 8.45 10.90
CA ASP A 2 -8.28 9.34 10.20
C ASP A 2 -6.85 9.34 10.74
N LEU A 3 -6.68 9.36 12.07
CA LEU A 3 -5.35 9.38 12.70
C LEU A 3 -4.52 8.12 12.41
N VAL A 4 -5.17 6.95 12.30
CA VAL A 4 -4.49 5.69 11.96
C VAL A 4 -4.01 5.72 10.51
N HIS A 5 -4.84 6.21 9.59
CA HIS A 5 -4.44 6.37 8.19
C HIS A 5 -3.30 7.37 8.01
N GLN A 6 -3.31 8.46 8.78
CA GLN A 6 -2.24 9.44 8.73
C GLN A 6 -0.92 8.88 9.29
N ALA A 7 -0.98 8.07 10.34
CA ALA A 7 0.18 7.34 10.87
C ALA A 7 0.72 6.30 9.87
N ASP A 8 -0.17 5.53 9.23
CA ASP A 8 0.20 4.54 8.20
C ASP A 8 0.88 5.24 7.00
N HIS A 9 0.31 6.34 6.51
CA HIS A 9 0.88 7.12 5.41
C HIS A 9 2.24 7.73 5.77
N ALA A 10 2.39 8.31 6.97
CA ALA A 10 3.66 8.84 7.45
C ALA A 10 4.75 7.75 7.56
N TRP A 11 4.36 6.55 7.99
CA TRP A 11 5.26 5.41 8.03
C TRP A 11 5.70 4.96 6.62
N VAL A 12 4.78 4.89 5.65
CA VAL A 12 5.12 4.55 4.25
C VAL A 12 6.11 5.55 3.67
N LEU A 13 5.90 6.86 3.87
CA LEU A 13 6.83 7.89 3.41
C LEU A 13 8.23 7.74 4.04
N ASN A 14 8.29 7.35 5.31
CA ASN A 14 9.55 7.08 5.99
C ASN A 14 10.29 5.88 5.37
N VAL A 15 9.59 4.78 5.08
CA VAL A 15 10.18 3.62 4.40
C VAL A 15 10.67 4.00 2.99
N GLN A 16 9.88 4.75 2.23
CA GLN A 16 10.27 5.22 0.89
C GLN A 16 11.55 6.06 0.94
N ARG A 17 11.67 6.97 1.91
CA ARG A 17 12.88 7.79 2.09
C ARG A 17 14.10 6.93 2.40
N LYS A 18 13.96 5.94 3.29
CA LYS A 18 15.04 5.01 3.63
C LYS A 18 15.44 4.16 2.43
N LEU A 19 14.48 3.65 1.66
CA LEU A 19 14.75 2.85 0.47
C LEU A 19 15.47 3.67 -0.60
N TYR A 20 15.05 4.92 -0.82
CA TYR A 20 15.72 5.84 -1.73
C TYR A 20 17.16 6.12 -1.29
N GLN A 21 17.39 6.44 -0.01
CA GLN A 21 18.75 6.65 0.52
C GLN A 21 19.61 5.38 0.39
N TRP A 22 19.05 4.22 0.69
CA TRP A 22 19.72 2.93 0.53
C TRP A 22 20.12 2.68 -0.93
N SER A 23 19.22 2.94 -1.89
CA SER A 23 19.51 2.70 -3.31
C SER A 23 20.58 3.63 -3.87
N GLN A 24 20.74 4.84 -3.29
CA GLN A 24 21.86 5.74 -3.63
C GLN A 24 23.20 5.20 -3.09
N ASN A 25 23.20 4.62 -1.89
CA ASN A 25 24.42 4.11 -1.24
C ASN A 25 24.86 2.75 -1.78
N TYR A 26 23.94 1.93 -2.29
CA TYR A 26 24.19 0.56 -2.76
C TYR A 26 23.61 0.34 -4.17
N PRO A 27 24.12 1.06 -5.20
CA PRO A 27 23.48 1.11 -6.53
C PRO A 27 23.50 -0.21 -7.30
N THR A 28 24.38 -1.14 -6.95
CA THR A 28 24.53 -2.45 -7.61
C THR A 28 23.93 -3.60 -6.79
N GLU A 29 23.32 -3.31 -5.63
CA GLU A 29 22.79 -4.32 -4.73
C GLU A 29 21.26 -4.42 -4.82
N ALA A 30 20.74 -5.61 -4.50
CA ALA A 30 19.30 -5.85 -4.39
C ALA A 30 18.82 -5.63 -2.95
N TYR A 31 17.73 -4.88 -2.78
CA TYR A 31 17.11 -4.67 -1.48
C TYR A 31 16.38 -5.94 -1.02
N ARG A 32 16.93 -6.63 -0.02
CA ARG A 32 16.45 -7.96 0.42
C ARG A 32 15.18 -7.93 1.26
N GLU A 33 14.84 -6.78 1.82
CA GLU A 33 13.71 -6.62 2.75
C GLU A 33 12.41 -6.17 2.05
N LEU A 34 12.36 -6.22 0.71
CA LEU A 34 11.20 -5.74 -0.05
C LEU A 34 9.92 -6.49 0.30
N TRP A 35 10.02 -7.81 0.51
CA TRP A 35 8.88 -8.64 0.88
C TRP A 35 8.29 -8.23 2.23
N ASN A 36 9.15 -8.00 3.23
CA ASN A 36 8.74 -7.56 4.56
C ASN A 36 8.00 -6.22 4.51
N TRP A 37 8.40 -5.29 3.63
CA TRP A 37 7.67 -4.06 3.38
C TRP A 37 6.34 -4.29 2.66
N LEU A 38 6.32 -5.14 1.63
CA LEU A 38 5.11 -5.43 0.86
C LEU A 38 4.01 -6.01 1.76
N THR A 39 4.37 -6.88 2.70
CA THR A 39 3.43 -7.55 3.61
C THR A 39 3.13 -6.79 4.89
N ASP A 40 3.78 -5.64 5.14
CA ASP A 40 3.50 -4.83 6.33
C ASP A 40 2.05 -4.31 6.29
N LEU A 41 1.30 -4.52 7.37
CA LEU A 41 -0.11 -4.13 7.45
C LEU A 41 -0.34 -2.64 7.19
N ARG A 42 0.60 -1.76 7.56
CA ARG A 42 0.50 -0.31 7.31
C ARG A 42 0.59 -0.02 5.82
N ASN A 43 1.47 -0.74 5.11
CA ASN A 43 1.59 -0.65 3.67
C ASN A 43 0.35 -1.21 2.96
N LEU A 44 -0.16 -2.37 3.38
CA LEU A 44 -1.36 -2.99 2.81
C LEU A 44 -2.61 -2.12 3.00
N ARG A 45 -2.76 -1.48 4.16
CA ARG A 45 -3.86 -0.53 4.42
C ARG A 45 -3.81 0.67 3.49
N GLU A 46 -2.63 1.24 3.29
CA GLU A 46 -2.44 2.38 2.39
C GLU A 46 -2.62 1.99 0.91
N ALA A 47 -2.13 0.81 0.51
CA ALA A 47 -2.36 0.25 -0.82
C ALA A 47 -3.85 0.04 -1.09
N TRP A 48 -4.58 -0.55 -0.13
CA TRP A 48 -6.02 -0.71 -0.23
C TRP A 48 -6.74 0.64 -0.34
N ARG A 49 -6.38 1.62 0.49
CA ARG A 49 -6.96 2.97 0.45
C ARG A 49 -6.83 3.57 -0.95
N ARG A 50 -5.64 3.46 -1.56
CA ARG A 50 -5.37 3.96 -2.90
C ARG A 50 -6.20 3.21 -3.96
N VAL A 51 -6.13 1.88 -4.01
CA VAL A 51 -6.88 1.05 -4.96
C VAL A 51 -8.38 1.33 -4.88
N ALA A 52 -8.91 1.40 -3.66
CA ALA A 52 -10.33 1.60 -3.44
C ALA A 52 -10.82 3.04 -3.71
N GLN A 53 -9.90 3.97 -3.99
CA GLN A 53 -10.18 5.35 -4.40
C GLN A 53 -9.88 5.62 -5.89
N ASN A 54 -9.23 4.67 -6.59
CA ASN A 54 -8.85 4.83 -7.99
C ASN A 54 -10.04 5.05 -8.94
N LYS A 55 -9.75 5.66 -10.08
CA LYS A 55 -10.65 5.67 -11.24
C LYS A 55 -10.88 4.22 -11.66
N GLY A 56 -12.15 3.79 -11.68
CA GLY A 56 -12.53 2.39 -11.90
C GLY A 56 -12.96 1.63 -10.64
N LYS A 57 -12.98 2.24 -9.44
CA LYS A 57 -13.43 1.60 -8.19
C LYS A 57 -14.85 0.97 -8.21
N ARG A 58 -15.67 1.32 -9.21
CA ARG A 58 -17.03 0.79 -9.44
C ARG A 58 -17.10 -0.21 -10.60
N THR A 59 -16.01 -0.41 -11.33
CA THR A 59 -15.93 -1.35 -12.45
C THR A 59 -15.31 -2.65 -11.94
N PRO A 60 -16.03 -3.77 -11.99
CA PRO A 60 -15.47 -5.04 -11.58
C PRO A 60 -14.42 -5.53 -12.59
N GLY A 61 -13.47 -6.34 -12.12
CA GLY A 61 -12.61 -7.12 -13.00
C GLY A 61 -13.35 -8.34 -13.56
N ILE A 62 -12.60 -9.26 -14.18
CA ILE A 62 -13.14 -10.57 -14.63
C ILE A 62 -13.68 -11.43 -13.48
N ASP A 63 -13.24 -11.14 -12.24
CA ASP A 63 -13.73 -11.76 -11.02
C ASP A 63 -15.12 -11.26 -10.57
N GLY A 64 -15.66 -10.22 -11.20
CA GLY A 64 -16.96 -9.63 -10.84
C GLY A 64 -16.92 -8.81 -9.54
N ILE A 65 -15.75 -8.56 -8.95
CA ILE A 65 -15.61 -7.93 -7.62
C ILE A 65 -15.24 -6.46 -7.75
N THR A 66 -15.87 -5.60 -6.93
CA THR A 66 -15.50 -4.19 -6.81
C THR A 66 -14.92 -3.91 -5.43
N ALA A 67 -14.16 -2.82 -5.29
CA ALA A 67 -13.72 -2.38 -3.96
C ALA A 67 -14.89 -2.09 -3.01
N GLY A 68 -16.05 -1.71 -3.56
CA GLY A 68 -17.30 -1.52 -2.81
C GLY A 68 -17.86 -2.83 -2.26
N SER A 69 -17.93 -3.89 -3.08
CA SER A 69 -18.48 -5.18 -2.65
C SER A 69 -17.60 -5.86 -1.60
N ILE A 70 -16.28 -5.69 -1.65
CA ILE A 70 -15.37 -6.16 -0.59
C ILE A 70 -15.67 -5.45 0.73
N ARG A 71 -15.83 -4.13 0.73
CA ARG A 71 -16.16 -3.37 1.95
C ARG A 71 -17.50 -3.81 2.56
N GLN A 72 -18.50 -4.08 1.73
CA GLN A 72 -19.81 -4.55 2.18
C GLN A 72 -19.79 -5.97 2.76
N ARG A 73 -18.87 -6.84 2.32
CA ARG A 73 -18.73 -8.21 2.83
C ARG A 73 -18.01 -8.32 4.17
N ILE A 74 -17.14 -7.35 4.46
CA ILE A 74 -16.31 -7.33 5.69
C ILE A 74 -16.99 -6.51 6.81
N GLY A 75 -17.94 -5.64 6.46
CA GLY A 75 -18.82 -4.95 7.42
C GLY A 75 -19.97 -5.83 7.87
#